data_AF-A0A1Q5XHX8-F1
#
_entry.id   AF-A0A1Q5XHX8-F1
#
_cell.length_a   1.000
_cell.length_b   1.000
_cell.length_c   1.000
_cell.angle_alpha   90.00
_cell.angle_beta   90.00
_cell.angle_gamma   90.00
#
_symmetry.space_group_name_H-M   'P 1'
#
loop_
_entity.id
_entity.type
_entity.pdbx_description
1 polymer ?
#
loop_
_entity_poly.entity_id
_entity_poly.type
_entity_poly.pdbx_seq_one_letter_code
_entity_poly.pdbx_strand_id
1 'polypeptide(L)'
;MFISPMLLQTAAGPFSNSNYIFEPKIDGHRLIYSQQDGKVRLYTRHNHECTRQYPELQIPLSDDVILDGEVACVDPATVYQIPRLS
;
A
#
# COMPACT_ATOMS: atom_id res chain seq x y z
N MET A 1 0.82 1.97 15.14
CA MET A 1 1.99 2.87 15.04
C MET A 1 2.16 3.33 13.60
N PHE A 2 2.56 4.58 13.37
CA PHE A 2 2.91 5.08 12.04
C PHE A 2 4.43 5.03 11.82
N ILE A 3 4.84 4.59 10.62
CA ILE A 3 6.22 4.68 10.13
C ILE A 3 6.18 5.49 8.83
N SER A 4 7.05 6.49 8.69
CA SER A 4 7.10 7.30 7.48
C SER A 4 7.53 6.44 6.29
N PRO A 5 6.80 6.45 5.15
CA PRO A 5 7.12 5.59 4.02
C PRO A 5 8.43 5.97 3.34
N MET A 6 9.17 4.96 2.87
CA MET A 6 10.37 5.18 2.05
C MET A 6 10.00 5.83 0.71
N LEU A 7 10.74 6.86 0.29
CA LEU A 7 10.50 7.57 -0.96
C LEU A 7 11.17 6.87 -2.15
N LEU A 8 10.49 6.85 -3.29
CA LEU A 8 11.07 6.37 -4.54
C LEU A 8 11.93 7.44 -5.20
N GLN A 9 12.97 7.00 -5.91
CA GLN A 9 13.76 7.82 -6.82
C GLN A 9 13.47 7.41 -8.28
N THR A 10 13.35 8.39 -9.16
CA THR A 10 13.14 8.16 -10.60
C THR A 10 14.41 7.63 -11.25
N ALA A 11 14.30 6.51 -11.97
CA ALA A 11 15.36 5.99 -12.83
C ALA A 11 15.27 6.61 -14.24
N ALA A 12 16.42 6.77 -14.91
CA ALA A 12 16.47 7.36 -16.26
C ALA A 12 15.77 6.50 -17.33
N GLY A 13 15.62 5.20 -17.10
CA GLY A 13 14.96 4.26 -17.98
C GLY A 13 14.86 2.87 -17.34
N PRO A 14 14.17 1.92 -17.99
CA PRO A 14 14.15 0.54 -17.53
C PRO A 14 15.56 -0.05 -17.57
N PHE A 15 15.88 -0.87 -16.57
CA PHE A 15 17.16 -1.56 -16.46
C PHE A 15 16.96 -2.98 -15.94
N SER A 16 17.96 -3.83 -16.14
CA SER A 16 18.02 -5.17 -15.55
C SER A 16 19.35 -5.30 -14.82
N ASN A 17 19.30 -5.68 -13.54
CA ASN A 17 20.49 -5.82 -12.71
C ASN A 17 20.18 -6.81 -11.58
N SER A 18 21.08 -7.78 -11.36
CA SER A 18 20.91 -8.86 -10.37
C SER A 18 20.89 -8.36 -8.92
N ASN A 19 21.36 -7.14 -8.67
CA ASN A 19 21.36 -6.54 -7.32
C ASN A 19 20.01 -5.91 -6.95
N TYR A 20 19.00 -6.01 -7.80
CA TYR A 20 17.70 -5.36 -7.63
C TYR A 20 16.56 -6.38 -7.70
N ILE A 21 15.54 -6.14 -6.87
CA ILE A 21 14.24 -6.80 -6.97
C ILE A 21 13.28 -5.80 -7.63
N PHE A 22 12.43 -6.30 -8.52
CA PHE A 22 11.47 -5.47 -9.28
C PHE A 22 10.05 -5.83 -8.87
N GLU A 23 9.28 -4.82 -8.49
CA GLU A 23 7.85 -4.94 -8.18
C GLU A 23 7.04 -4.09 -9.16
N PRO A 24 5.81 -4.50 -9.52
CA PRO A 24 4.91 -3.67 -10.32
C PRO A 24 4.63 -2.33 -9.62
N LYS A 25 4.71 -1.23 -10.38
CA LYS A 25 4.27 0.07 -9.89
C LYS A 25 2.75 0.17 -10.01
N ILE A 26 2.06 0.02 -8.89
CA ILE A 26 0.59 0.17 -8.78
C ILE A 26 0.22 1.66 -8.66
N ASP A 27 -0.84 2.11 -9.33
CA ASP A 27 -1.34 3.50 -9.26
C ASP A 27 -2.52 3.64 -8.29
N GLY A 28 -2.26 3.66 -6.99
CA GLY A 28 -3.32 3.63 -5.98
C GLY A 28 -3.20 4.71 -4.93
N HIS A 29 -3.67 4.39 -3.73
CA HIS A 29 -3.42 5.17 -2.53
C HIS A 29 -2.46 4.40 -1.62
N ARG A 30 -1.24 4.93 -1.45
CA ARG A 30 -0.25 4.37 -0.52
C ARG A 30 -0.70 4.51 0.92
N LEU A 31 -0.74 3.39 1.63
CA LEU A 31 -1.14 3.30 3.04
C LEU A 31 -0.11 2.52 3.86
N ILE A 32 0.01 2.91 5.12
CA ILE A 32 0.63 2.10 6.17
C ILE A 32 -0.49 1.40 6.92
N TYR A 33 -0.56 0.07 6.78
CA TYR A 33 -1.38 -0.78 7.62
C TYR A 33 -0.64 -1.04 8.92
N SER A 34 -1.25 -0.75 10.06
CA SER A 34 -0.69 -1.05 11.38
C SER A 34 -1.70 -1.82 12.21
N GLN A 35 -1.32 -3.03 12.58
CA GLN A 35 -2.01 -3.83 13.57
C GLN A 35 -1.20 -3.88 14.86
N GLN A 36 -1.86 -3.52 15.97
CA GLN A 36 -1.31 -3.60 17.33
C GLN A 36 -2.41 -4.01 18.29
N ASP A 37 -2.15 -5.01 19.14
CA ASP A 37 -3.13 -5.58 20.08
C ASP A 37 -4.46 -5.96 19.40
N GLY A 38 -4.37 -6.53 18.18
CA GLY A 38 -5.53 -6.89 17.36
C GLY A 38 -6.35 -5.72 16.81
N LYS A 39 -5.87 -4.48 16.95
CA LYS A 39 -6.52 -3.27 16.40
C LYS A 39 -5.81 -2.80 15.14
N VAL A 40 -6.57 -2.72 14.05
CA VAL A 40 -6.10 -2.21 12.76
C VAL A 40 -6.28 -0.71 12.68
N ARG A 41 -5.22 -0.01 12.27
CA ARG A 41 -5.25 1.41 11.87
C ARG A 41 -4.52 1.58 10.56
N LEU A 42 -5.06 2.45 9.71
CA LEU A 42 -4.49 2.77 8.40
C LEU A 42 -4.05 4.22 8.40
N TYR A 43 -2.87 4.48 7.85
CA TYR A 43 -2.33 5.83 7.74
C TYR A 43 -1.94 6.13 6.30
N THR A 44 -2.25 7.34 5.83
CA THR A 44 -1.73 7.83 4.54
C THR A 44 -0.22 8.12 4.64
N ARG A 45 0.43 8.36 3.50
CA ARG A 45 1.84 8.79 3.45
C ARG A 45 2.18 10.03 4.29
N HIS A 46 1.19 10.84 4.65
CA HIS A 46 1.34 12.06 5.46
C HIS A 46 0.87 11.88 6.91
N ASN A 47 0.79 10.63 7.41
CA ASN A 47 0.36 10.30 8.78
C ASN A 47 -1.08 10.71 9.11
N HIS A 48 -1.96 10.82 8.11
CA HIS A 48 -3.39 10.99 8.38
C HIS A 48 -4.02 9.63 8.56
N GLU A 49 -4.72 9.42 9.68
CA GLU A 49 -5.46 8.19 9.90
C GLU A 49 -6.66 8.12 8.94
N CYS A 50 -6.70 7.07 8.11
CA CYS A 50 -7.70 6.83 7.08
C CYS A 50 -8.49 5.53 7.32
N THR A 51 -8.39 4.93 8.51
CA THR A 51 -9.01 3.66 8.88
C THR A 51 -10.50 3.56 8.51
N ARG A 52 -11.25 4.66 8.67
CA ARG A 52 -12.68 4.73 8.36
C ARG A 52 -13.01 4.76 6.86
N GLN A 53 -12.05 5.13 6.02
CA GLN A 53 -12.23 5.24 4.57
C GLN A 53 -12.16 3.88 3.87
N TYR A 54 -11.53 2.89 4.52
CA TYR A 54 -11.34 1.54 3.99
C TYR A 54 -11.81 0.47 5.00
N PRO A 55 -13.12 0.40 5.29
CA PRO A 55 -13.67 -0.60 6.20
C PRO A 55 -13.35 -2.05 5.79
N GLU A 56 -13.24 -2.31 4.49
CA GLU A 56 -12.87 -3.61 3.91
C GLU A 56 -11.44 -4.06 4.24
N LEU A 57 -10.57 -3.14 4.65
CA LEU A 57 -9.18 -3.42 5.02
C LEU A 57 -8.99 -3.61 6.53
N GLN A 58 -10.04 -3.53 7.33
CA GLN A 58 -10.00 -3.78 8.78
C GLN A 58 -10.01 -5.28 9.09
N ILE A 59 -9.24 -6.06 8.34
CA ILE A 59 -9.10 -7.50 8.50
C ILE A 59 -7.86 -7.74 9.35
N PRO A 60 -7.99 -8.21 10.60
CA PRO A 60 -6.83 -8.47 11.45
C PRO A 60 -6.08 -9.72 10.97
N LEU A 61 -4.75 -9.62 10.99
CA LEU A 61 -3.79 -10.70 10.78
C LEU A 61 -3.50 -11.42 12.12
N SER A 62 -2.77 -12.54 12.08
CA SER A 62 -2.45 -13.33 13.28
C SER A 62 -1.62 -12.58 14.30
N ASP A 63 -0.69 -11.76 13.81
CA ASP A 63 0.35 -11.11 14.61
C ASP A 63 0.29 -9.59 14.44
N ASP A 64 0.87 -8.88 15.40
CA ASP A 64 1.08 -7.45 15.30
C ASP A 64 2.11 -7.14 14.22
N VAL A 65 1.72 -6.30 13.27
CA VAL A 65 2.50 -6.04 12.06
C VAL A 65 2.28 -4.64 11.55
N ILE A 66 3.30 -4.12 10.85
CA ILE A 66 3.21 -2.87 10.10
C ILE A 66 3.60 -3.18 8.66
N LEU A 67 2.69 -2.90 7.73
CA LEU A 67 2.87 -3.15 6.30
C LEU A 67 2.80 -1.81 5.55
N ASP A 68 3.70 -1.62 4.60
CA ASP A 68 3.68 -0.54 3.63
C ASP A 68 3.19 -1.11 2.30
N GLY A 69 2.20 -0.48 1.70
CA GLY A 69 1.61 -0.98 0.47
C GLY A 69 0.66 0.01 -0.21
N GLU A 70 0.10 -0.43 -1.32
CA GLU A 70 -0.77 0.37 -2.17
C GLU A 70 -2.18 -0.24 -2.18
N VAL A 71 -3.20 0.57 -1.90
CA VAL A 71 -4.60 0.19 -2.12
C VAL A 71 -5.01 0.63 -3.51
N ALA A 72 -5.51 -0.30 -4.33
CA ALA A 72 -5.90 -0.04 -5.70
C ALA A 72 -7.22 -0.73 -6.06
N CYS A 73 -7.95 -0.12 -7.00
CA CYS A 73 -9.13 -0.72 -7.58
C CYS A 73 -8.74 -1.56 -8.80
N VAL A 74 -9.25 -2.79 -8.83
CA VAL A 74 -8.99 -3.74 -9.91
C VAL A 74 -10.30 -4.26 -10.47
N ASP A 75 -10.31 -4.57 -11.75
CA ASP A 75 -11.40 -5.31 -12.36
C ASP A 75 -11.37 -6.76 -11.84
N PRO A 76 -12.47 -7.28 -11.26
CA PRO A 76 -12.46 -8.58 -10.62
C PRO A 76 -12.32 -9.77 -11.60
N ALA A 77 -12.64 -9.59 -12.89
CA ALA A 77 -12.54 -10.65 -13.89
C ALA A 77 -11.13 -10.74 -14.49
N THR A 78 -10.44 -9.61 -14.59
CA THR A 78 -9.15 -9.51 -15.30
C THR A 78 -7.97 -9.16 -14.40
N VAL A 79 -8.22 -8.76 -13.15
CA VAL A 79 -7.28 -8.21 -12.17
C VAL A 79 -6.45 -7.01 -12.66
N TYR A 80 -6.77 -6.44 -13.83
CA TYR A 80 -6.16 -5.21 -14.31
C TYR A 80 -6.64 -4.03 -13.47
N GLN A 81 -5.71 -3.10 -13.25
CA GLN A 81 -6.01 -1.88 -12.55
C GLN A 81 -7.01 -1.03 -13.34
N ILE A 82 -8.06 -0.59 -12.67
CA ILE A 82 -9.02 0.34 -13.25
C ILE A 82 -8.36 1.72 -13.26
N PRO A 83 -8.18 2.37 -14.43
CA PRO A 83 -7.56 3.69 -14.49
C PRO A 83 -8.44 4.70 -13.75
N ARG A 84 -7.94 5.17 -12.60
CA ARG A 84 -8.43 6.27 -11.74
C ARG A 84 -9.96 6.35 -11.55
N LEU A 85 -10.42 6.08 -10.32
CA LEU A 85 -11.70 6.61 -9.84
C LEU A 85 -11.69 8.14 -10.00
N SER A 86 -12.50 8.65 -10.93
CA SER A 86 -12.82 10.08 -11.04
C SER A 86 -13.63 10.56 -9.84
#